data_AF-A0A840IFG6-F1
#
_entry.id   AF-A0A840IFG6-F1
#
_cell.length_a   1.000
_cell.length_b   1.000
_cell.length_c   1.000
_cell.angle_alpha   90.00
_cell.angle_beta   90.00
_cell.angle_gamma   90.00
#
_symmetry.space_group_name_H-M   'P 1'
#
loop_
_entity.id
_entity.type
_entity.pdbx_description
1 polymer ?
#
loop_
_entity_poly.entity_id
_entity_poly.type
_entity_poly.pdbx_seq_one_letter_code
_entity_poly.pdbx_strand_id
1 'polypeptide(L)'
;MSGRVTVLLPHGSGDSDLDCAEAASLLDVPANALRSWSERLSFPHDVGGAGSPRFRRSEIEALRDALPLSHSVSGAIHAARLRVHG
;
A
#
# COMPACT_ATOMS: atom_id res chain seq x y z
N MET A 1 33.89 -22.14 2.23
CA MET A 1 32.94 -21.83 1.14
C MET A 1 31.62 -21.42 1.79
N SER A 2 31.42 -20.12 2.00
CA SER A 2 30.23 -19.60 2.70
C SER A 2 29.12 -19.34 1.69
N GLY A 3 28.20 -20.29 1.56
CA GLY A 3 26.95 -20.08 0.84
C GLY A 3 26.03 -19.19 1.67
N ARG A 4 25.72 -17.99 1.17
CA ARG A 4 24.67 -17.14 1.75
C ARG A 4 23.33 -17.80 1.42
N VAL A 5 22.70 -18.39 2.42
CA VAL A 5 21.29 -18.78 2.34
C VAL A 5 20.48 -17.49 2.41
N THR A 6 19.98 -17.04 1.26
CA THR A 6 18.95 -16.00 1.22
C THR A 6 17.67 -16.62 1.79
N VAL A 7 17.43 -16.43 3.08
CA VAL A 7 16.13 -16.71 3.69
C VAL A 7 15.16 -15.68 3.12
N LEU A 8 14.46 -16.06 2.06
CA LEU A 8 13.28 -15.34 1.60
C LEU A 8 12.18 -15.68 2.62
N LEU A 9 12.02 -14.83 3.64
CA LEU A 9 10.94 -14.95 4.61
C LEU A 9 9.61 -14.91 3.84
N PRO A 10 8.76 -15.96 3.92
CA PRO A 10 7.41 -15.86 3.42
C PRO A 10 6.66 -14.88 4.33
N HIS A 11 6.42 -13.65 3.87
CA HIS A 11 5.42 -12.79 4.51
C HIS A 11 4.07 -13.51 4.38
N GLY A 12 3.40 -13.62 5.52
CA GLY A 12 2.35 -14.60 5.77
C GLY A 12 1.26 -14.66 4.71
N SER A 13 0.79 -15.88 4.48
CA SER A 13 -0.47 -16.18 3.81
C SER A 13 -1.60 -15.39 4.49
N GLY A 14 -1.98 -14.24 3.91
CA GLY A 14 -3.05 -13.37 4.41
C GLY A 14 -3.06 -11.96 3.80
N ASP A 15 -1.90 -11.37 3.54
CA ASP A 15 -1.77 -10.04 2.90
C ASP A 15 -1.58 -10.22 1.39
N SER A 16 -2.64 -10.62 0.68
CA SER A 16 -2.55 -10.66 -0.79
C SER A 16 -2.49 -9.23 -1.31
N ASP A 17 -1.50 -8.94 -2.16
CA ASP A 17 -1.45 -7.68 -2.90
C ASP A 17 -2.75 -7.51 -3.68
N LEU A 18 -3.35 -6.33 -3.57
CA LEU A 18 -4.58 -5.94 -4.24
C LEU A 18 -4.25 -5.34 -5.59
N ASP A 19 -5.07 -5.61 -6.60
CA ASP A 19 -5.02 -4.80 -7.81
C ASP A 19 -5.55 -3.38 -7.54
N CYS A 20 -5.27 -2.47 -8.46
CA CYS A 20 -5.65 -1.07 -8.31
C CYS A 20 -7.17 -0.85 -8.17
N ALA A 21 -8.00 -1.67 -8.81
CA ALA A 21 -9.45 -1.53 -8.69
C ALA A 21 -9.93 -2.01 -7.32
N GLU A 22 -9.44 -3.17 -6.86
CA GLU A 22 -9.75 -3.69 -5.52
C GLU A 22 -9.31 -2.72 -4.42
N ALA A 23 -8.08 -2.20 -4.49
CA ALA A 23 -7.54 -1.25 -3.54
C ALA A 23 -8.34 0.06 -3.51
N ALA A 24 -8.76 0.56 -4.68
CA ALA A 24 -9.57 1.76 -4.81
C ALA A 24 -10.96 1.57 -4.19
N SER A 25 -11.59 0.40 -4.42
CA SER A 25 -12.87 0.05 -3.81
C SER A 25 -12.79 -0.04 -2.28
N LEU A 26 -11.71 -0.57 -1.72
CA LEU A 26 -11.53 -0.64 -0.26
C LEU A 26 -11.34 0.73 0.40
N LEU A 27 -10.80 1.69 -0.34
CA LEU A 27 -10.59 3.07 0.13
C LEU A 27 -11.80 3.97 -0.12
N ASP A 28 -12.80 3.51 -0.89
CA ASP A 28 -13.91 4.31 -1.39
C ASP A 28 -13.43 5.56 -2.17
N VAL A 29 -12.39 5.39 -2.98
CA VAL A 29 -11.81 6.45 -3.82
C VAL A 29 -11.71 6.00 -5.27
N PRO A 30 -11.69 6.92 -6.24
CA PRO A 30 -11.51 6.52 -7.63
C PRO A 30 -10.07 6.04 -7.87
N ALA A 31 -9.91 5.02 -8.72
CA ALA A 31 -8.61 4.39 -8.98
C ALA A 31 -7.53 5.35 -9.53
N ASN A 32 -7.95 6.41 -10.22
CA ASN A 32 -7.05 7.47 -10.68
C ASN A 32 -6.46 8.30 -9.52
N ALA A 33 -7.22 8.52 -8.44
CA ALA A 33 -6.73 9.19 -7.24
C ALA A 33 -5.71 8.30 -6.53
N LEU A 34 -6.01 7.01 -6.37
CA LEU A 34 -5.09 6.03 -5.79
C LEU A 34 -3.76 5.99 -6.56
N ARG A 35 -3.82 5.92 -7.91
CA ARG A 35 -2.63 5.97 -8.76
C ARG A 35 -1.85 7.27 -8.60
N SER A 36 -2.55 8.41 -8.59
CA SER A 36 -1.92 9.72 -8.40
C SER A 36 -1.23 9.83 -7.04
N TRP A 37 -1.78 9.22 -5.98
CA TRP A 37 -1.16 9.19 -4.66
C TRP A 37 0.08 8.31 -4.65
N SER A 38 0.02 7.12 -5.24
CA SER A 38 1.17 6.25 -5.41
C SER A 38 2.31 6.93 -6.18
N GLU A 39 2.02 7.57 -7.32
CA GLU A 39 3.02 8.26 -8.15
C GLU A 39 3.63 9.48 -7.45
N ARG A 40 2.80 10.33 -6.82
CA ARG A 40 3.24 11.63 -6.29
C ARG A 40 3.77 11.56 -4.86
N LEU A 41 3.20 10.66 -4.06
CA LEU A 41 3.47 10.57 -2.62
C LEU A 41 4.22 9.29 -2.27
N SER A 42 4.42 8.38 -3.23
CA SER A 42 5.06 7.08 -3.03
C SER A 42 4.39 6.28 -1.91
N PHE A 43 3.05 6.35 -1.85
CA PHE A 43 2.22 5.57 -0.93
C PHE A 43 0.74 5.61 -1.37
N PRO A 44 0.02 4.48 -1.30
CA PRO A 44 0.50 3.12 -1.06
C PRO A 44 1.51 2.70 -2.14
N HIS A 45 2.43 1.80 -1.81
CA HIS A 45 3.52 1.44 -2.71
C HIS A 45 3.00 0.53 -3.83
N ASP A 46 3.34 0.90 -5.06
CA ASP A 46 3.11 0.03 -6.20
C ASP A 46 4.19 -1.08 -6.25
N VAL A 47 3.77 -2.31 -5.95
CA VAL A 47 4.60 -3.52 -6.06
C VAL A 47 4.40 -4.25 -7.41
N GLY A 48 3.49 -3.77 -8.24
CA GLY A 48 3.05 -4.39 -9.49
C GLY A 48 3.95 -4.17 -10.71
N GLY A 49 4.97 -3.32 -10.58
CA GLY A 49 5.92 -3.03 -11.66
C GLY A 49 5.25 -2.48 -12.93
N ALA A 50 5.90 -2.62 -14.09
CA ALA A 50 5.48 -1.99 -15.35
C ALA A 50 4.18 -2.54 -15.98
N GLY A 51 3.51 -3.51 -15.34
CA GLY A 51 2.36 -4.20 -15.90
C GLY A 51 1.04 -3.73 -15.30
N SER A 52 0.78 -4.11 -14.05
CA SER A 52 -0.49 -3.84 -13.39
C SER A 52 -0.21 -3.41 -11.96
N PRO A 53 -0.51 -2.15 -11.59
CA PRO A 53 -0.18 -1.66 -10.28
C PRO A 53 -0.83 -2.52 -9.21
N ARG A 54 -0.02 -2.95 -8.25
CA ARG A 54 -0.46 -3.77 -7.12
C ARG A 54 -0.10 -3.08 -5.82
N PHE A 55 -0.98 -3.18 -4.84
CA PHE A 55 -0.84 -2.50 -3.56
C PHE A 55 -0.95 -3.48 -2.41
N ARG A 56 -0.11 -3.31 -1.40
CA ARG A 56 -0.19 -4.15 -0.21
C ARG A 56 -1.50 -3.86 0.52
N ARG A 57 -2.26 -4.91 0.85
CA ARG A 57 -3.54 -4.79 1.53
C ARG A 57 -3.40 -4.03 2.86
N SER A 58 -2.39 -4.37 3.65
CA SER A 58 -2.03 -3.67 4.89
C SER A 58 -1.87 -2.15 4.74
N GLU A 59 -1.26 -1.66 3.66
CA GLU A 59 -1.11 -0.23 3.40
C GLU A 59 -2.45 0.43 3.04
N ILE A 60 -3.28 -0.27 2.26
CA ILE A 60 -4.62 0.17 1.87
C ILE A 60 -5.52 0.28 3.09
N GLU A 61 -5.53 -0.73 3.96
CA GLU A 61 -6.33 -0.73 5.19
C GLU A 61 -5.87 0.38 6.16
N ALA A 62 -4.56 0.55 6.34
CA ALA A 62 -4.02 1.63 7.17
C ALA A 62 -4.40 3.02 6.65
N LEU A 63 -4.43 3.20 5.32
CA LEU A 63 -4.84 4.45 4.68
C LEU A 63 -6.35 4.68 4.81
N ARG A 64 -7.17 3.65 4.63
CA ARG A 64 -8.62 3.71 4.83
C ARG A 64 -8.96 4.22 6.23
N ASP A 65 -8.26 3.72 7.23
CA ASP A 65 -8.49 4.11 8.62
C ASP A 65 -7.87 5.49 8.96
N ALA A 66 -6.95 6.00 8.13
CA ALA A 66 -6.31 7.31 8.33
C ALA A 66 -7.03 8.46 7.61
N LEU A 67 -7.63 8.19 6.44
CA LEU A 67 -8.35 9.17 5.63
C LEU A 67 -9.41 9.97 6.39
N PRO A 68 -10.34 9.34 7.16
CA PRO A 68 -11.38 10.10 7.86
C PRO A 68 -10.84 10.89 9.07
N LEU A 69 -9.65 10.55 9.57
CA LEU A 69 -9.03 11.21 10.72
C LEU A 69 -8.15 12.39 10.32
N SER A 70 -7.86 12.55 9.03
CA SER A 70 -6.96 13.59 8.54
C SER A 70 -7.68 14.66 7.75
N HIS A 71 -7.23 15.90 7.91
CA HIS A 71 -7.74 17.04 7.15
C HIS A 71 -7.13 17.10 5.73
N SER A 72 -6.19 16.21 5.41
CA SER A 72 -5.55 16.13 4.10
C SER A 72 -5.08 14.72 3.77
N VAL A 73 -5.02 14.38 2.48
CA VAL A 73 -4.52 13.09 2.00
C VAL A 73 -3.06 12.85 2.44
N SER A 74 -2.21 13.88 2.37
CA SER A 74 -0.81 13.76 2.79
C SER A 74 -0.68 13.44 4.28
N GLY A 75 -1.54 14.02 5.13
CA GLY A 75 -1.60 13.71 6.56
C GLY A 75 -2.11 12.29 6.83
N ALA A 76 -3.12 11.83 6.07
CA ALA A 76 -3.61 10.46 6.15
C ALA A 76 -2.53 9.45 5.76
N ILE A 77 -1.78 9.71 4.67
CA ILE A 77 -0.67 8.87 4.23
C ILE A 77 0.44 8.82 5.28
N HIS A 78 0.78 9.96 5.90
CA HIS A 78 1.79 9.97 6.96
C HIS A 78 1.35 9.11 8.16
N ALA A 79 0.09 9.23 8.60
CA ALA A 79 -0.44 8.40 9.67
C ALA A 79 -0.51 6.91 9.30
N ALA A 80 -0.87 6.59 8.05
CA ALA A 80 -0.90 5.22 7.54
C ALA A 80 0.50 4.58 7.55
N ARG A 81 1.54 5.31 7.12
CA ARG A 81 2.94 4.84 7.16
C ARG A 81 3.39 4.48 8.57
N LEU A 82 3.06 5.33 9.56
CA LEU A 82 3.40 5.06 10.96
C LEU A 82 2.76 3.78 11.48
N ARG A 83 1.56 3.42 10.99
CA ARG A 83 0.86 2.18 11.37
C ARG A 83 1.40 0.94 10.68
N VAL A 84 1.90 1.06 9.46
CA VAL A 84 2.45 -0.08 8.70
C VAL A 84 3.88 -0.42 9.17
N HIS A 85 4.64 0.56 9.65
CA HIS A 85 6.02 0.38 10.10
C HIS A 85 6.20 0.25 11.63
N GLY A 86 5.17 0.51 12.42
CA GLY A 86 5.18 0.43 13.89
C GLY A 86 4.57 -0.85 14.39
#